data_AF-A0A953YEE0-F1
#
_entry.id   AF-A0A953YEE0-F1
#
_cell.length_a   1.000
_cell.length_b   1.000
_cell.length_c   1.000
_cell.angle_alpha   90.00
_cell.angle_beta   90.00
_cell.angle_gamma   90.00
#
_symmetry.space_group_name_H-M   'P 1'
#
loop_
_entity.id
_entity.type
_entity.pdbx_description
1 polymer ?
#
loop_
_entity_poly.entity_id
_entity_poly.type
_entity_poly.pdbx_seq_one_letter_code
_entity_poly.pdbx_strand_id
1 'polypeptide(L)'
;MAVARTLVRTARAGSVRVEAAFGADGEARLTLQTGPGGGERAVFSATLAADVAEAILRACPAPIAECLRHTVPAAGRTWWVDEPIPAAPPACRAILKLGRGQPLPAETPDWVGAPIDGPDDPSFHGPER
;
A
#
# COMPACT_ATOMS: atom_id res chain seq x y z
N MET A 1 -14.14 7.17 15.83
CA MET A 1 -13.67 6.33 14.71
C MET A 1 -12.17 6.10 14.91
N ALA A 2 -11.72 4.87 15.16
CA ALA A 2 -10.31 4.60 15.40
C ALA A 2 -9.57 4.50 14.06
N VAL A 3 -8.53 5.30 13.87
CA VAL A 3 -7.61 5.20 12.73
C VAL A 3 -6.42 4.40 13.20
N ALA A 4 -6.29 3.15 12.72
CA ALA A 4 -5.08 2.38 12.94
C ALA A 4 -3.98 2.93 12.03
N ARG A 5 -2.78 3.13 12.58
CA ARG A 5 -1.58 3.53 11.86
C ARG A 5 -0.63 2.34 11.80
N THR A 6 -0.02 2.11 10.66
CA THR A 6 0.91 1.00 10.46
C THR A 6 2.08 1.48 9.63
N LEU A 7 3.30 1.23 10.08
CA LEU A 7 4.48 1.46 9.26
C LEU A 7 4.46 0.44 8.13
N VAL A 8 4.52 0.93 6.90
CA VAL A 8 4.57 0.09 5.70
C VAL A 8 5.86 0.38 4.96
N ARG A 9 6.58 -0.68 4.62
CA ARG A 9 7.76 -0.63 3.78
C ARG A 9 7.50 -1.40 2.50
N THR A 10 7.88 -0.81 1.38
CA THR A 10 7.66 -1.37 0.05
C THR A 10 8.98 -1.41 -0.71
N ALA A 11 9.29 -2.56 -1.31
CA ALA A 11 10.42 -2.75 -2.20
C ALA A 11 9.98 -3.44 -3.50
N ARG A 12 10.89 -3.48 -4.48
CA ARG A 12 10.70 -4.24 -5.71
C ARG A 12 11.81 -5.26 -5.92
N ALA A 13 11.43 -6.46 -6.32
CA ALA A 13 12.32 -7.50 -6.82
C ALA A 13 11.84 -7.94 -8.21
N GLY A 14 12.40 -7.31 -9.26
CA GLY A 14 11.92 -7.49 -10.63
C GLY A 14 10.46 -7.05 -10.80
N SER A 15 9.60 -7.98 -11.24
CA SER A 15 8.15 -7.75 -11.41
C SER A 15 7.32 -7.99 -10.15
N VAL A 16 7.96 -8.22 -9.00
CA VAL A 16 7.30 -8.48 -7.72
C VAL A 16 7.43 -7.26 -6.83
N ARG A 17 6.29 -6.75 -6.36
CA ARG A 17 6.23 -5.76 -5.28
C ARG A 17 6.17 -6.50 -3.95
N VAL A 18 7.09 -6.15 -3.04
CA VAL A 18 7.19 -6.71 -1.70
C VAL A 18 6.77 -5.61 -0.73
N GLU A 19 5.69 -5.82 0.00
CA GLU A 19 5.18 -4.86 1.00
C GLU A 19 5.16 -5.54 2.37
N ALA A 20 5.76 -4.93 3.39
CA ALA A 20 5.63 -5.36 4.78
C ALA A 20 4.93 -4.29 5.62
N ALA A 21 3.88 -4.69 6.34
CA ALA A 21 3.17 -3.85 7.28
C ALA A 21 3.50 -4.29 8.71
N PHE A 22 4.18 -3.43 9.48
CA PHE A 22 4.72 -3.76 10.80
C PHE A 22 3.73 -3.45 11.92
N GLY A 23 3.34 -4.49 12.66
CA GLY A 23 2.50 -4.37 13.85
C GLY A 23 3.30 -4.00 15.10
N ALA A 24 2.60 -3.61 16.17
CA ALA A 24 3.22 -3.28 17.45
C ALA A 24 3.73 -4.51 18.22
N ASP A 25 3.22 -5.71 17.88
CA ASP A 25 3.44 -6.93 18.64
C ASP A 25 4.69 -7.73 18.21
N GLY A 26 5.58 -7.11 17.42
CA GLY A 26 6.76 -7.79 16.86
C GLY A 26 6.46 -8.65 15.64
N GLU A 27 5.23 -8.63 15.14
CA GLU A 27 4.79 -9.30 13.91
C GLU A 27 4.69 -8.31 12.75
N ALA A 28 4.91 -8.80 11.54
CA ALA A 28 4.70 -8.07 10.30
C ALA A 28 3.88 -8.90 9.31
N ARG A 29 2.99 -8.22 8.59
CA ARG A 29 2.30 -8.83 7.44
C ARG A 29 3.09 -8.56 6.18
N LEU A 30 3.69 -9.61 5.62
CA LEU A 30 4.34 -9.55 4.32
C LEU A 30 3.31 -9.80 3.21
N THR A 31 3.36 -9.01 2.16
CA THR A 31 2.50 -9.12 0.98
C THR A 31 3.34 -9.08 -0.30
N LEU A 32 3.24 -10.12 -1.12
CA LEU A 32 3.85 -10.20 -2.44
C LEU A 32 2.78 -9.97 -3.51
N GLN A 33 3.06 -9.08 -4.45
CA GLN A 33 2.15 -8.78 -5.55
C GLN A 33 2.87 -8.93 -6.88
N THR A 34 2.30 -9.70 -7.81
CA THR A 34 2.85 -9.87 -9.15
C THR A 34 2.34 -8.78 -10.11
N GLY A 35 3.21 -8.38 -11.05
CA GLY A 35 2.83 -7.57 -12.21
C GLY A 35 3.13 -6.07 -12.09
N PRO A 36 3.15 -5.34 -13.22
CA PRO A 36 3.32 -3.88 -13.24
C PRO A 36 2.16 -3.18 -12.52
N GLY A 37 2.35 -1.88 -12.20
CA GLY A 37 1.28 -0.96 -11.74
C GLY A 37 -0.07 -1.25 -12.41
N GLY A 38 -1.17 -1.41 -11.68
CA GLY A 38 -2.53 -1.57 -12.24
C GLY A 38 -2.91 -2.99 -12.70
N GLY A 39 -4.21 -3.29 -12.70
CA GLY A 39 -4.77 -4.55 -13.21
C GLY A 39 -5.03 -5.65 -12.16
N GLU A 40 -5.54 -6.80 -12.64
CA GLU A 40 -5.67 -8.03 -11.86
C GLU A 40 -4.29 -8.59 -11.51
N ARG A 41 -4.09 -8.96 -10.25
CA ARG A 41 -2.78 -9.38 -9.72
C ARG A 41 -2.93 -10.59 -8.82
N ALA A 42 -1.93 -11.47 -8.84
CA ALA A 42 -1.79 -12.44 -7.77
C ALA A 42 -1.25 -11.71 -6.52
N VAL A 43 -1.95 -11.89 -5.41
CA VAL A 43 -1.59 -11.31 -4.11
C VAL A 43 -1.41 -12.46 -3.13
N PHE A 44 -0.20 -12.60 -2.60
CA PHE A 44 0.11 -13.57 -1.56
C PHE A 44 0.42 -12.81 -0.27
N SER A 45 -0.10 -13.28 0.85
CA SER A 45 0.13 -12.61 2.14
C SER A 45 0.34 -13.63 3.26
N ALA A 46 1.31 -13.36 4.12
CA ALA A 46 1.64 -14.16 5.30
C ALA A 46 2.01 -13.26 6.47
N THR A 47 1.79 -13.75 7.68
CA THR A 47 2.29 -13.13 8.92
C THR A 47 3.63 -13.76 9.25
N LEU A 48 4.63 -12.93 9.53
CA LEU A 48 6.00 -13.31 9.87
C LEU A 48 6.48 -12.45 11.03
N ALA A 49 7.48 -12.92 11.77
CA ALA A 49 8.23 -12.09 12.70
C ALA A 49 8.80 -10.85 11.98
N ALA A 50 8.77 -9.70 12.65
CA ALA A 50 9.14 -8.42 12.07
C ALA A 50 10.60 -8.38 11.55
N ASP A 51 11.51 -9.04 12.26
CA ASP A 51 12.92 -9.16 11.85
C ASP A 51 13.10 -9.97 10.56
N VAL A 52 12.31 -11.03 10.38
CA VAL A 52 12.29 -11.83 9.14
C VAL A 52 11.75 -10.99 7.98
N ALA A 53 10.66 -10.24 8.18
CA ALA A 53 10.10 -9.36 7.15
C ALA A 53 11.10 -8.26 6.74
N GLU A 54 11.80 -7.68 7.72
CA GLU A 54 12.86 -6.71 7.50
C GLU A 54 14.03 -7.29 6.71
N ALA A 55 14.46 -8.51 7.04
CA ALA A 55 15.54 -9.20 6.31
C ALA A 55 15.16 -9.45 4.84
N ILE A 56 13.91 -9.83 4.56
CA ILE A 56 13.40 -10.02 3.20
C ILE A 56 13.40 -8.70 2.42
N LEU A 57 12.94 -7.60 3.03
CA LEU A 57 12.96 -6.28 2.40
C LEU A 57 14.37 -5.83 2.04
N ARG A 58 15.34 -6.05 2.93
CA ARG A 58 16.75 -5.70 2.70
C ARG A 58 17.41 -6.52 1.60
N ALA A 59 16.89 -7.71 1.30
CA ALA A 59 17.34 -8.53 0.17
C ALA A 59 16.81 -8.03 -1.18
N CYS A 60 15.81 -7.14 -1.20
CA CYS A 60 15.31 -6.55 -2.43
C CYS A 60 16.27 -5.46 -2.94
N PRO A 61 16.43 -5.31 -4.27
CA PRO A 61 17.11 -4.16 -4.85
C PRO A 61 16.52 -2.83 -4.34
N ALA A 62 17.39 -1.88 -3.98
CA ALA A 62 17.00 -0.54 -3.54
C ALA A 62 16.26 0.23 -4.67
N PRO A 63 15.38 1.21 -4.35
CA PRO A 63 15.07 1.76 -3.03
C PRO A 63 13.89 1.07 -2.31
N ILE A 64 13.92 1.10 -0.97
CA ILE A 64 12.77 0.77 -0.11
C ILE A 64 12.00 2.07 0.14
N ALA A 65 10.75 2.11 -0.30
CA ALA A 65 9.82 3.19 0.03
C ALA A 65 9.18 2.94 1.39
N GLU A 66 9.02 3.98 2.19
CA GLU A 66 8.36 3.92 3.49
C GLU A 66 7.13 4.83 3.52
N CYS A 67 6.07 4.39 4.19
CA CYS A 67 4.91 5.21 4.48
C CYS A 67 4.25 4.85 5.81
N LEU A 68 3.54 5.80 6.39
CA LEU A 68 2.52 5.52 7.40
C LEU A 68 1.20 5.24 6.68
N ARG A 69 0.67 4.02 6.84
CA ARG A 69 -0.64 3.64 6.33
C ARG A 69 -1.69 3.85 7.41
N HIS A 70 -2.68 4.68 7.09
CA HIS A 70 -3.86 4.92 7.89
C HIS A 70 -5.02 4.07 7.37
N THR A 71 -5.62 3.25 8.23
CA THR A 71 -6.83 2.49 7.87
C THR A 71 -8.07 3.26 8.29
N VAL A 72 -8.87 3.69 7.32
CA VAL A 72 -10.01 4.60 7.50
C VAL A 72 -11.30 3.90 7.03
N PRO A 73 -12.23 3.55 7.93
CA PRO A 73 -13.55 3.08 7.54
C PRO A 73 -14.39 4.27 7.05
N ALA A 74 -14.85 4.25 5.80
CA ALA A 74 -15.68 5.29 5.20
C ALA A 74 -16.53 4.75 4.04
N ALA A 75 -17.74 5.28 3.87
CA ALA A 75 -18.69 4.88 2.81
C ALA A 75 -18.92 3.35 2.72
N GLY A 76 -19.02 2.67 3.87
CA GLY A 76 -19.20 1.21 3.94
C GLY A 76 -17.99 0.40 3.46
N ARG A 77 -16.83 1.03 3.28
CA ARG A 77 -15.58 0.42 2.83
C ARG A 77 -14.43 0.73 3.78
N THR A 78 -13.35 -0.04 3.63
CA THR A 78 -12.07 0.26 4.27
C THR A 78 -11.16 0.92 3.24
N TRP A 79 -10.74 2.15 3.54
CA TRP A 79 -9.77 2.90 2.77
C TRP A 79 -8.41 2.83 3.46
N TRP A 80 -7.36 2.85 2.65
CA TRP A 80 -5.99 3.07 3.13
C TRP A 80 -5.53 4.43 2.66
N VAL A 81 -4.97 5.23 3.57
CA VAL A 81 -4.33 6.49 3.23
C VAL A 81 -2.85 6.35 3.56
N ASP A 82 -2.00 6.42 2.54
CA ASP A 82 -0.56 6.27 2.67
C ASP A 82 0.11 7.65 2.70
N GLU A 83 0.80 7.95 3.80
CA GLU A 83 1.63 9.15 4.00
C GLU A 83 3.12 8.77 3.82
N PRO A 84 3.80 9.20 2.74
CA PRO A 84 5.18 8.81 2.47
C PRO A 84 6.18 9.36 3.49
N ILE A 85 7.27 8.62 3.72
CA ILE A 85 8.40 8.99 4.60
C ILE A 85 9.71 8.97 3.79
N PRO A 86 10.49 10.07 3.76
CA PRO A 86 10.11 11.40 4.21
C PRO A 86 8.94 11.95 3.39
N ALA A 87 8.16 12.86 3.97
CA ALA A 87 7.03 13.46 3.29
C ALA A 87 7.50 14.14 1.99
N ALA A 88 6.94 13.70 0.86
CA ALA A 88 7.18 14.26 -0.46
C ALA A 88 5.83 14.43 -1.18
N PRO A 89 5.61 15.50 -1.96
CA PRO A 89 4.41 15.64 -2.79
C PRO A 89 4.32 14.51 -3.85
N PRO A 90 3.12 13.97 -4.14
CA PRO A 90 1.83 14.28 -3.51
C PRO A 90 1.76 13.76 -2.06
N ALA A 91 1.29 14.61 -1.15
CA ALA A 91 1.49 14.44 0.30
C ALA A 91 0.85 13.17 0.89
N CYS A 92 -0.18 12.60 0.24
CA CYS A 92 -0.86 11.38 0.67
C CYS A 92 -1.54 10.70 -0.52
N ARG A 93 -1.68 9.37 -0.48
CA ARG A 93 -2.46 8.60 -1.46
C ARG A 93 -3.60 7.85 -0.78
N ALA A 94 -4.83 8.09 -1.21
CA ALA A 94 -5.99 7.28 -0.84
C ALA A 94 -6.12 6.06 -1.76
N ILE A 95 -6.28 4.88 -1.17
CA ILE A 95 -6.34 3.59 -1.87
C ILE A 95 -7.59 2.84 -1.39
N LEU A 96 -8.44 2.48 -2.34
CA LEU A 96 -9.52 1.54 -2.13
C LEU A 96 -9.21 0.24 -2.90
N LYS A 97 -9.07 -0.87 -2.18
CA LYS A 97 -8.96 -2.19 -2.80
C LYS A 97 -10.33 -2.81 -2.98
N LEU A 98 -10.65 -3.23 -4.20
CA LEU A 98 -11.90 -3.87 -4.56
C LEU A 98 -11.67 -5.34 -4.89
N GLY A 99 -12.55 -6.21 -4.41
CA GLY A 99 -12.61 -7.59 -4.90
C GLY A 99 -13.09 -7.63 -6.35
N ARG A 100 -12.79 -8.73 -7.06
CA ARG A 100 -13.27 -8.94 -8.44
C ARG A 100 -14.79 -8.83 -8.49
N GLY A 101 -15.31 -7.99 -9.40
CA GLY A 101 -16.74 -7.76 -9.57
C GLY A 101 -17.39 -6.89 -8.49
N GLN A 102 -16.64 -6.38 -7.51
CA GLN A 102 -17.20 -5.40 -6.56
C GLN A 102 -17.30 -4.02 -7.22
N PRO A 103 -18.47 -3.36 -7.13
CA PRO A 103 -18.61 -2.00 -7.65
C PRO A 103 -17.83 -1.00 -6.79
N LEU A 104 -17.53 0.17 -7.36
CA LEU A 104 -17.14 1.35 -6.59
C LEU A 104 -18.25 1.73 -5.58
N PRO A 105 -17.91 2.34 -4.44
CA PRO A 105 -18.92 2.86 -3.52
C PRO A 105 -19.77 3.91 -4.22
N ALA A 106 -21.05 3.99 -3.86
CA ALA A 106 -21.99 4.95 -4.45
C ALA A 106 -21.57 6.41 -4.20
N GLU A 107 -20.91 6.64 -3.06
CA GLU A 107 -20.36 7.94 -2.67
C GLU A 107 -18.88 7.78 -2.36
N THR A 108 -18.09 8.72 -2.87
CA THR A 108 -16.69 8.87 -2.50
C THR A 108 -16.61 9.85 -1.32
N PRO A 109 -15.86 9.53 -0.24
CA PRO A 109 -15.72 10.45 0.88
C PRO A 109 -15.16 11.81 0.46
N ASP A 110 -15.60 12.89 1.11
CA ASP A 110 -15.25 14.29 0.81
C ASP A 110 -13.76 14.63 0.91
N TRP A 111 -13.01 13.85 1.70
CA TRP A 111 -11.56 13.98 1.86
C TRP A 111 -10.75 13.30 0.74
N VAL A 112 -11.38 12.49 -0.13
CA VAL A 112 -10.70 11.87 -1.26
C VAL A 112 -10.53 12.92 -2.37
N GLY A 113 -9.27 13.14 -2.76
CA GLY A 113 -8.93 14.05 -3.85
C GLY A 113 -9.23 13.50 -5.25
N ALA A 114 -8.62 14.12 -6.25
CA ALA A 114 -8.76 13.68 -7.64
C ALA A 114 -8.34 12.21 -7.83
N PRO A 115 -9.04 11.45 -8.69
CA PRO A 115 -8.60 10.11 -9.06
C PRO A 115 -7.24 10.17 -9.74
N ILE A 116 -6.45 9.10 -9.59
CA ILE A 116 -5.19 8.92 -10.31
C ILE A 116 -5.50 8.27 -11.65
N ASP A 117 -5.14 8.94 -12.76
CA ASP A 117 -5.58 8.59 -14.11
C ASP A 117 -4.71 7.48 -14.75
N GLY A 118 -4.84 6.28 -14.20
CA GLY A 118 -4.28 5.06 -14.81
C GLY A 118 -2.74 5.03 -14.88
N PRO A 119 -2.17 4.08 -15.65
CA PRO A 119 -0.72 3.80 -15.64
C PRO A 119 0.16 4.91 -16.23
N ASP A 120 -0.41 5.84 -16.99
CA ASP A 120 0.32 6.95 -17.58
C ASP A 120 0.48 8.13 -16.58
N ASP A 121 -0.29 8.14 -15.48
CA ASP A 121 -0.11 9.10 -14.39
C ASP A 121 1.13 8.75 -13.55
N PRO A 122 2.12 9.65 -13.41
CA PRO A 122 3.31 9.41 -12.58
C PRO A 122 2.99 8.98 -11.13
N SER A 123 1.86 9.42 -10.58
CA SER A 123 1.40 9.12 -9.22
C SER A 123 0.88 7.69 -9.06
N PHE A 124 0.62 6.99 -10.17
CA PHE A 124 0.01 5.65 -10.17
C PHE A 124 0.91 4.57 -9.60
N HIS A 125 2.20 4.65 -9.90
CA HIS A 125 3.17 3.60 -9.59
C HIS A 125 3.66 3.60 -8.14
N GLY A 126 3.33 4.63 -7.36
CA GLY A 126 3.86 4.82 -6.01
C GLY A 126 5.32 5.30 -6.01
N PRO A 127 5.85 5.64 -4.83
CA PRO A 127 7.21 6.19 -4.67
C PRO A 127 8.33 5.15 -4.87
N GLU A 128 8.02 3.86 -4.98
CA GLU A 128 9.00 2.78 -5.15
C GLU A 128 9.59 2.64 -6.58
N ARG A 129 9.48 3.69 -7.41
CA ARG A 129 9.82 3.66 -8.83
C ARG A 129 11.00 4.55 -9.19
#